data_AF-A0A1F7ZTH9-F1
#
_entry.id   AF-A0A1F7ZTH9-F1
#
_cell.length_a   1.000
_cell.length_b   1.000
_cell.length_c   1.000
_cell.angle_alpha   90.00
_cell.angle_beta   90.00
_cell.angle_gamma   90.00
#
_symmetry.space_group_name_H-M   'P 1'
#
loop_
_entity.id
_entity.type
_entity.pdbx_description
1 polymer ?
#
loop_
_entity_poly.entity_id
_entity_poly.type
_entity_poly.pdbx_seq_one_letter_code
_entity_poly.pdbx_strand_id
1 'polypeptide(L)'
;MSATGPCFSPGSCAMRLQNLDSLSSVSKSALLRSIADDISAAFICISKQLSCGRLSARHTKPIHDFVTSVKNTERLEQQRLQRDLERYRQRERRWRAERKWMHRKVEGLVKHSEEIHKQWQVRLARVKGNFDGAKRRLAAQRWKYELSRSQAEREKLLGRGTDATLAETNL
;
A
#
# COMPACT_ATOMS: atom_id res chain seq x y z
N MET A 1 -21.07 -34.77 42.22
CA MET A 1 -21.58 -35.97 41.53
C MET A 1 -21.17 -35.86 40.06
N SER A 2 -20.12 -36.56 39.66
CA SER A 2 -19.60 -36.55 38.30
C SER A 2 -20.52 -37.38 37.41
N ALA A 3 -21.25 -36.72 36.52
CA ALA A 3 -21.98 -37.38 35.45
C ALA A 3 -20.96 -38.06 34.53
N THR A 4 -20.82 -39.38 34.66
CA THR A 4 -20.17 -40.23 33.67
C THR A 4 -20.94 -40.07 32.37
N GLY A 5 -20.41 -39.25 31.46
CA GLY A 5 -20.87 -39.22 30.08
C GLY A 5 -20.81 -40.64 29.50
N PRO A 6 -21.67 -40.98 28.52
CA PRO A 6 -21.60 -42.29 27.88
C PRO A 6 -20.19 -42.52 27.34
N CYS A 7 -19.53 -43.60 27.77
CA CYS A 7 -18.29 -44.06 27.16
C CYS A 7 -18.61 -44.51 25.74
N PHE A 8 -18.41 -43.64 24.76
CA PHE A 8 -18.48 -44.01 23.36
C PHE A 8 -17.25 -44.84 23.02
N SER A 9 -17.41 -46.15 22.84
CA SER A 9 -16.37 -46.97 22.22
C SER A 9 -16.34 -46.66 20.72
N PRO A 10 -15.24 -46.12 20.18
CA PRO A 10 -15.16 -45.75 18.78
C PRO A 10 -15.28 -46.99 17.87
N GLY A 11 -16.26 -46.97 16.96
CA GLY A 11 -16.40 -47.99 15.94
C GLY A 11 -15.29 -47.92 14.88
N SER A 12 -15.23 -48.92 14.00
CA SER A 12 -14.21 -49.04 12.94
C SER A 12 -14.00 -47.74 12.12
N CYS A 13 -15.08 -47.08 11.70
CA CYS A 13 -15.00 -45.80 10.98
C CYS A 13 -14.31 -44.69 11.80
N ALA A 14 -14.62 -44.58 13.09
CA ALA A 14 -14.04 -43.57 13.97
C ALA A 14 -12.55 -43.86 14.25
N MET A 15 -12.18 -45.13 14.42
CA MET A 15 -10.79 -45.55 14.58
C MET A 15 -9.94 -45.18 13.36
N ARG A 16 -10.48 -45.33 12.15
CA ARG A 16 -9.78 -44.97 10.91
C ARG A 16 -9.46 -43.47 10.79
N LEU A 17 -10.17 -42.61 11.52
CA LEU A 17 -9.95 -41.15 11.53
C LEU A 17 -8.80 -40.72 12.46
N GLN A 18 -8.23 -41.60 13.30
CA GLN A 18 -7.22 -41.20 14.30
C GLN A 18 -5.91 -40.67 13.69
N ASN A 19 -5.56 -41.12 12.49
CA ASN A 19 -4.34 -40.73 11.79
C ASN A 19 -4.61 -39.73 10.66
N LEU A 20 -5.71 -38.96 10.74
CA LEU A 20 -6.10 -38.09 9.62
C LEU A 20 -5.01 -37.06 9.29
N ASP A 21 -4.33 -36.52 10.30
CA ASP A 21 -3.35 -35.43 10.12
C ASP A 21 -2.10 -35.86 9.35
N SER A 22 -1.67 -37.12 9.47
CA SER A 22 -0.49 -37.66 8.81
C SER A 22 -0.72 -38.06 7.35
N LEU A 23 -1.97 -38.03 6.87
CA LEU A 23 -2.33 -38.39 5.52
C LEU A 23 -2.17 -37.24 4.52
N SER A 24 -1.80 -37.57 3.28
CA SER A 24 -1.82 -36.63 2.16
C SER A 24 -3.25 -36.17 1.84
N SER A 25 -3.42 -35.04 1.16
CA SER A 25 -4.75 -34.54 0.76
C SER A 25 -5.54 -35.56 -0.09
N VAL A 26 -4.86 -36.31 -0.95
CA VAL A 26 -5.48 -37.35 -1.78
C VAL A 26 -5.94 -38.53 -0.91
N SER A 27 -5.06 -39.00 0.00
CA SER A 27 -5.38 -40.08 0.93
C SER A 27 -6.50 -39.70 1.91
N LYS A 28 -6.54 -38.45 2.38
CA LYS A 28 -7.63 -37.90 3.19
C LYS A 28 -8.96 -37.98 2.44
N SER A 29 -8.96 -37.53 1.18
CA SER A 29 -10.16 -37.55 0.34
C SER A 29 -10.66 -38.97 0.06
N ALA A 30 -9.74 -39.90 -0.22
CA ALA A 30 -10.07 -41.32 -0.43
C ALA A 30 -10.60 -41.99 0.84
N LEU A 31 -9.99 -41.73 2.00
CA LEU A 31 -10.45 -42.24 3.29
C LEU A 31 -11.85 -41.73 3.62
N LEU A 32 -12.08 -40.43 3.50
CA LEU A 32 -13.40 -39.83 3.76
C LEU A 32 -14.47 -40.37 2.80
N ARG A 33 -14.13 -40.60 1.54
CA ARG A 33 -15.04 -41.24 0.57
C ARG A 33 -15.42 -42.65 1.01
N SER A 34 -14.43 -43.47 1.39
CA SER A 34 -14.72 -44.83 1.88
C SER A 34 -15.58 -44.84 3.15
N ILE A 35 -15.36 -43.91 4.09
CA ILE A 35 -16.21 -43.78 5.27
C ILE A 35 -17.62 -43.33 4.88
N ALA A 36 -17.76 -42.42 3.92
CA ALA A 36 -19.06 -42.00 3.40
C ALA A 36 -19.82 -43.16 2.72
N ASP A 37 -19.11 -44.04 2.02
CA ASP A 37 -19.68 -45.26 1.43
C ASP A 37 -20.17 -46.22 2.52
N ASP A 38 -19.38 -46.44 3.57
CA ASP A 38 -19.76 -47.28 4.73
C ASP A 38 -21.02 -46.74 5.44
N ILE A 39 -21.06 -45.42 5.67
CA ILE A 39 -22.23 -44.73 6.25
C ILE A 39 -23.44 -44.91 5.33
N SER A 40 -23.28 -44.69 4.02
CA SER A 40 -24.36 -44.83 3.04
C SER A 40 -24.93 -46.25 3.02
N ALA A 41 -24.05 -47.25 3.02
CA ALA A 41 -24.45 -48.66 3.10
C ALA A 41 -25.23 -48.95 4.40
N ALA A 42 -24.79 -48.40 5.53
CA ALA A 42 -25.51 -48.54 6.80
C ALA A 42 -26.92 -47.92 6.74
N PHE A 43 -27.06 -46.71 6.19
CA PHE A 43 -28.36 -46.06 6.00
C PHE A 43 -29.28 -46.87 5.06
N ILE A 44 -28.76 -47.44 3.98
CA ILE A 44 -29.51 -48.33 3.08
C ILE A 44 -30.01 -49.56 3.84
N CYS A 45 -29.15 -50.20 4.64
CA CYS A 45 -29.53 -51.36 5.45
C CYS A 45 -30.62 -51.00 6.48
N ILE A 46 -30.48 -49.87 7.16
CA ILE A 46 -31.48 -49.38 8.13
C ILE A 46 -32.82 -49.11 7.44
N SER A 47 -32.79 -48.47 6.26
CA SER A 47 -33.99 -48.22 5.45
C SER A 47 -34.70 -49.52 5.08
N LYS A 48 -33.96 -50.57 4.69
CA LYS A 48 -34.54 -51.90 4.44
C LYS A 48 -35.17 -52.52 5.69
N GLN A 49 -34.54 -52.38 6.87
CA GLN A 49 -35.13 -52.91 8.11
C GLN A 49 -36.36 -52.11 8.56
N LEU A 50 -36.43 -50.81 8.27
CA LEU A 50 -37.63 -49.99 8.46
C LEU A 50 -38.78 -50.45 7.53
N SER A 51 -38.51 -50.67 6.24
CA SER A 51 -39.54 -51.12 5.29
C SER A 51 -40.10 -52.49 5.65
N CYS A 52 -39.29 -53.36 6.27
CA CYS A 52 -39.72 -54.66 6.79
C CYS A 52 -40.44 -54.59 8.15
N GLY A 53 -40.64 -53.40 8.72
CA GLY A 53 -41.29 -53.20 10.02
C GLY A 53 -40.48 -53.68 11.24
N ARG A 54 -39.21 -54.09 11.06
CA ARG A 54 -38.32 -54.55 12.14
C ARG A 54 -37.76 -53.39 12.95
N LEU A 55 -37.64 -52.21 12.32
CA LEU A 55 -37.32 -50.96 12.98
C LEU A 55 -38.54 -50.03 12.99
N SER A 56 -38.63 -49.17 13.99
CA SER A 56 -39.64 -48.12 14.11
C SER A 56 -38.96 -46.76 14.16
N ALA A 57 -39.73 -45.68 14.01
CA ALA A 57 -39.24 -44.30 14.10
C ALA A 57 -38.51 -44.00 15.43
N ARG A 58 -38.85 -44.72 16.51
CA ARG A 58 -38.15 -44.58 17.80
C ARG A 58 -36.70 -45.06 17.72
N HIS A 59 -36.44 -46.13 16.95
CA HIS A 59 -35.10 -46.68 16.79
C HIS A 59 -34.19 -45.80 15.93
N THR A 60 -34.76 -44.99 15.03
CA THR A 60 -34.00 -44.06 14.17
C THR A 60 -33.88 -42.64 14.71
N LYS A 61 -34.49 -42.35 15.87
CA LYS A 61 -34.38 -41.02 16.51
C LYS A 61 -32.92 -40.57 16.72
N PRO A 62 -31.99 -41.40 17.24
CA PRO A 62 -30.59 -40.97 17.41
C PRO A 62 -29.91 -40.55 16.11
N ILE A 63 -30.30 -41.17 14.99
CA ILE A 63 -29.78 -40.84 13.66
C ILE A 63 -30.30 -39.47 13.21
N HIS A 64 -31.58 -39.20 13.44
CA HIS A 64 -32.17 -37.89 13.15
C HIS A 64 -31.50 -36.78 13.98
N ASP A 65 -31.27 -37.03 15.27
CA ASP A 65 -30.60 -36.10 16.17
C ASP A 65 -29.15 -35.83 15.71
N PHE A 66 -28.43 -36.88 15.30
CA PHE A 66 -27.09 -36.77 14.72
C PHE A 66 -27.09 -35.91 13.44
N VAL A 67 -27.97 -36.21 12.47
CA VAL A 67 -28.07 -35.45 11.22
C VAL A 67 -28.36 -33.97 11.50
N THR A 68 -29.20 -33.69 12.50
CA THR A 68 -29.53 -32.32 12.92
C THR A 68 -28.31 -31.60 13.51
N SER A 69 -27.54 -32.29 14.37
CA SER A 69 -26.30 -31.76 14.95
C SER A 69 -25.25 -31.41 13.88
N VAL A 70 -25.06 -32.31 12.90
CA VAL A 70 -24.13 -32.08 11.77
C VAL A 70 -24.55 -30.84 10.97
N LYS A 71 -25.83 -30.71 10.61
CA LYS A 71 -26.36 -29.55 9.88
C LYS A 71 -26.17 -28.23 10.63
N ASN A 72 -26.36 -28.25 11.95
CA ASN A 72 -26.16 -27.06 12.78
C ASN A 72 -24.69 -26.63 12.79
N THR A 73 -23.76 -27.59 12.78
CA THR A 73 -22.32 -27.31 12.77
C THR A 73 -21.91 -26.67 11.44
N GLU A 74 -22.39 -27.19 10.31
CA GLU A 74 -22.16 -26.58 8.99
C GLU A 74 -22.69 -25.15 8.92
N ARG A 75 -23.90 -24.90 9.42
CA ARG A 75 -24.49 -23.56 9.46
C ARG A 75 -23.66 -22.59 10.29
N LEU A 76 -23.10 -23.02 11.42
CA LEU A 76 -22.23 -22.20 12.26
C LEU A 76 -20.92 -21.84 11.55
N GLU A 77 -20.30 -22.79 10.86
CA GLU A 77 -19.09 -22.54 10.06
C GLU A 77 -19.37 -21.58 8.89
N GLN A 78 -20.49 -21.76 8.18
CA GLN A 78 -20.92 -20.82 7.14
C GLN A 78 -21.12 -19.40 7.69
N GLN A 79 -21.74 -19.25 8.85
CA GLN A 79 -21.91 -17.94 9.51
C GLN A 79 -20.56 -17.33 9.92
N ARG A 80 -19.61 -18.13 10.41
CA ARG A 80 -18.26 -17.67 10.73
C ARG A 80 -17.56 -17.13 9.49
N LEU A 81 -17.57 -17.88 8.38
CA LEU A 81 -17.00 -17.43 7.11
C LEU A 81 -17.64 -16.14 6.61
N GLN A 82 -18.97 -16.01 6.71
CA GLN A 82 -19.66 -14.77 6.30
C GLN A 82 -19.19 -13.56 7.12
N ARG A 83 -19.07 -13.71 8.45
CA ARG A 83 -18.54 -12.65 9.32
C ARG A 83 -17.10 -12.29 8.98
N ASP A 84 -16.27 -13.27 8.61
CA ASP A 84 -14.90 -13.01 8.18
C ASP A 84 -14.85 -12.21 6.88
N LEU A 85 -15.65 -12.60 5.89
CA LEU A 85 -15.77 -11.85 4.64
C LEU A 85 -16.23 -10.41 4.88
N GLU A 86 -17.19 -10.18 5.77
CA GLU A 86 -17.62 -8.84 6.16
C GLU A 86 -16.49 -8.04 6.82
N ARG A 87 -15.74 -8.65 7.74
CA ARG A 87 -14.56 -8.02 8.36
C ARG A 87 -13.52 -7.61 7.33
N TYR A 88 -13.23 -8.46 6.35
CA TYR A 88 -12.30 -8.14 5.27
C TYR A 88 -12.82 -7.00 4.38
N ARG A 89 -14.09 -7.03 4.00
CA ARG A 89 -14.72 -5.95 3.23
C ARG A 89 -14.67 -4.61 3.97
N GLN A 90 -14.92 -4.60 5.28
CA GLN A 90 -14.82 -3.39 6.09
C GLN A 90 -13.38 -2.87 6.18
N ARG A 91 -12.39 -3.76 6.30
CA ARG A 91 -10.98 -3.37 6.30
C ARG A 91 -10.57 -2.78 4.96
N GLU A 92 -10.99 -3.39 3.86
CA GLU A 92 -10.74 -2.90 2.51
C GLU A 92 -11.32 -1.50 2.30
N ARG A 93 -12.56 -1.26 2.75
CA ARG A 93 -13.19 0.08 2.69
C ARG A 93 -12.38 1.12 3.45
N ARG A 94 -11.88 0.79 4.65
CA ARG A 94 -11.02 1.68 5.45
C ARG A 94 -9.72 1.99 4.71
N TRP A 95 -9.05 0.99 4.17
CA TRP A 95 -7.81 1.18 3.40
C TRP A 95 -8.01 2.04 2.15
N ARG A 96 -9.13 1.89 1.44
CA ARG A 96 -9.44 2.77 0.31
C ARG A 96 -9.64 4.22 0.74
N ALA A 97 -10.31 4.44 1.88
CA ALA A 97 -10.51 5.77 2.44
C ALA A 97 -9.17 6.42 2.85
N GLU A 98 -8.32 5.67 3.53
CA GLU A 98 -6.97 6.11 3.92
C GLU A 98 -6.09 6.42 2.70
N ARG A 99 -6.07 5.55 1.68
CA ARG A 99 -5.35 5.83 0.43
C ARG A 99 -5.82 7.12 -0.22
N LYS A 100 -7.14 7.33 -0.30
CA LYS A 100 -7.71 8.54 -0.89
C LYS A 100 -7.33 9.79 -0.08
N TRP A 101 -7.35 9.70 1.25
CA TRP A 101 -6.92 10.77 2.13
C TRP A 101 -5.43 11.08 1.96
N MET A 102 -4.58 10.05 1.94
CA MET A 102 -3.14 10.20 1.77
C MET A 102 -2.79 10.79 0.40
N HIS A 103 -3.47 10.36 -0.66
CA HIS A 103 -3.28 10.92 -2.01
C HIS A 103 -3.58 12.42 -2.03
N ARG A 104 -4.71 12.85 -1.43
CA ARG A 104 -5.06 14.27 -1.32
C ARG A 104 -4.03 15.07 -0.52
N LYS A 105 -3.48 14.49 0.55
CA LYS A 105 -2.44 15.13 1.35
C LYS A 105 -1.15 15.33 0.56
N VAL A 106 -0.70 14.29 -0.15
CA VAL A 106 0.48 14.37 -1.02
C VAL A 106 0.27 15.39 -2.13
N GLU A 107 -0.88 15.36 -2.81
CA GLU A 107 -1.22 16.33 -3.85
C GLU A 107 -1.18 17.78 -3.33
N GLY A 108 -1.71 18.02 -2.13
CA GLY A 108 -1.64 19.33 -1.49
C GLY A 108 -0.20 19.79 -1.21
N LEU A 109 0.67 18.88 -0.74
CA LEU A 109 2.09 19.19 -0.50
C LEU A 109 2.83 19.50 -1.81
N VAL A 110 2.56 18.75 -2.87
CA VAL A 110 3.16 18.99 -4.20
C VAL A 110 2.74 20.34 -4.75
N LYS A 111 1.44 20.69 -4.68
CA LYS A 111 0.95 22.00 -5.11
C LYS A 111 1.63 23.15 -4.35
N HIS A 112 1.77 23.00 -3.04
CA HIS A 112 2.42 24.01 -2.22
C HIS A 112 3.91 24.16 -2.54
N SER A 113 4.63 23.05 -2.78
CA SER A 113 6.04 23.10 -3.16
C SER A 113 6.24 23.72 -4.54
N GLU A 114 5.35 23.45 -5.50
CA GLU A 114 5.35 24.10 -6.82
C GLU A 114 5.13 25.61 -6.73
N GLU A 115 4.22 26.08 -5.87
CA GLU A 115 4.00 27.50 -5.62
C GLU A 115 5.25 28.17 -5.06
N ILE A 116 5.86 27.57 -4.03
CA ILE A 116 7.12 28.06 -3.45
C ILE A 116 8.21 28.10 -4.51
N HIS A 117 8.33 27.04 -5.32
CA HIS A 117 9.33 26.97 -6.40
C HIS A 117 9.16 28.10 -7.41
N LYS A 118 7.91 28.38 -7.85
CA LYS A 118 7.61 29.51 -8.74
C LYS A 118 7.99 30.85 -8.11
N GLN A 119 7.68 31.06 -6.83
CA GLN A 119 8.07 32.28 -6.13
C GLN A 119 9.59 32.45 -6.07
N TRP A 120 10.33 31.37 -5.80
CA TRP A 120 11.79 31.39 -5.81
C TRP A 120 12.36 31.69 -7.19
N GLN A 121 11.81 31.10 -8.26
CA GLN A 121 12.24 31.40 -9.62
C GLN A 121 12.09 32.90 -9.95
N VAL A 122 10.96 33.51 -9.59
CA VAL A 122 10.73 34.96 -9.79
C VAL A 122 11.75 35.79 -9.02
N ARG A 123 12.02 35.44 -7.75
CA ARG A 123 13.05 36.12 -6.94
C ARG A 123 14.44 35.98 -7.56
N LEU A 124 14.79 34.78 -8.01
CA LEU A 124 16.08 34.50 -8.65
C LEU A 124 16.25 35.32 -9.93
N ALA A 125 15.21 35.39 -10.77
CA ALA A 125 15.21 36.19 -11.99
C ALA A 125 15.41 37.69 -11.69
N ARG A 126 14.77 38.22 -10.63
CA ARG A 126 14.96 39.60 -10.19
C ARG A 126 16.39 39.86 -9.73
N VAL A 127 16.95 38.97 -8.90
CA VAL A 127 18.34 39.09 -8.41
C VAL A 127 19.32 39.04 -9.57
N LYS A 128 19.13 38.12 -10.53
CA LYS A 128 19.95 38.03 -11.74
C LYS A 128 19.89 39.33 -12.55
N GLY A 129 18.69 39.88 -12.77
CA GLY A 129 18.52 41.16 -13.46
C GLY A 129 19.24 42.33 -12.76
N ASN A 130 19.15 42.40 -11.43
CA ASN A 130 19.86 43.41 -10.63
C ASN A 130 21.38 43.26 -10.74
N PHE A 131 21.89 42.04 -10.70
CA PHE A 131 23.32 41.74 -10.86
C PHE A 131 23.82 42.16 -12.24
N ASP A 132 23.10 41.80 -13.31
CA ASP A 132 23.44 42.20 -14.67
C ASP A 132 23.37 43.73 -14.86
N GLY A 133 22.42 44.39 -14.20
CA GLY A 133 22.34 45.85 -14.14
C GLY A 133 23.54 46.48 -13.44
N ALA A 134 23.94 45.96 -12.28
CA ALA A 134 25.10 46.41 -11.54
C ALA A 134 26.40 46.20 -12.33
N LYS A 135 26.56 45.05 -12.99
CA LYS A 135 27.70 44.74 -13.85
C LYS A 135 27.83 45.74 -15.01
N ARG A 136 26.71 46.09 -15.66
CA ARG A 136 26.68 47.11 -16.72
C ARG A 136 27.06 48.50 -16.19
N ARG A 137 26.57 48.91 -15.02
CA ARG A 137 26.93 50.18 -14.39
C ARG A 137 28.42 50.25 -14.07
N LEU A 138 28.99 49.18 -13.51
CA LEU A 138 30.43 49.08 -13.23
C LEU A 138 31.26 49.17 -14.50
N ALA A 139 30.87 48.47 -15.57
CA ALA A 139 31.55 48.56 -16.87
C ALA A 139 31.52 50.00 -17.43
N ALA A 140 30.37 50.68 -17.36
CA ALA A 140 30.23 52.06 -17.80
C ALA A 140 31.08 53.03 -16.97
N GLN A 141 31.15 52.84 -15.65
CA GLN A 141 32.03 53.65 -14.78
C GLN A 141 33.51 53.43 -15.11
N ARG A 142 33.94 52.18 -15.34
CA ARG A 142 35.31 51.89 -15.78
C ARG A 142 35.65 52.58 -17.10
N TRP A 143 34.76 52.50 -18.08
CA TRP A 143 34.93 53.20 -19.36
C TRP A 143 35.06 54.71 -19.19
N LYS A 144 34.19 55.33 -18.38
CA LYS A 144 34.26 56.77 -18.10
C LYS A 144 35.60 57.15 -17.46
N TYR A 145 36.04 56.36 -16.49
CA TYR A 145 37.32 56.57 -15.82
C TYR A 145 38.50 56.45 -16.79
N GLU A 146 38.52 55.42 -17.65
CA GLU A 146 39.54 55.24 -18.69
C GLU A 146 39.55 56.41 -19.68
N LEU A 147 38.38 56.86 -20.13
CA LEU A 147 38.26 58.00 -21.03
C LEU A 147 38.83 59.29 -20.41
N SER A 148 38.45 59.60 -19.15
CA SER A 148 38.97 60.77 -18.44
C SER A 148 40.48 60.66 -18.19
N ARG A 149 40.99 59.46 -17.92
CA ARG A 149 42.43 59.21 -17.76
C ARG A 149 43.18 59.49 -19.06
N SER A 150 42.71 58.97 -20.20
CA SER A 150 43.32 59.22 -21.51
C SER A 150 43.23 60.70 -21.93
N GLN A 151 42.16 61.41 -21.58
CA GLN A 151 42.05 62.87 -21.78
C GLN A 151 43.10 63.63 -20.96
N ALA A 152 43.23 63.33 -19.67
CA ALA A 152 44.25 63.94 -18.81
C ALA A 152 45.68 63.62 -19.28
N GLU A 153 45.94 62.41 -19.78
CA GLU A 153 47.24 62.05 -20.37
C GLU A 153 47.51 62.82 -21.67
N ARG A 154 46.50 63.04 -22.53
CA ARG A 154 46.63 63.90 -23.73
C ARG A 154 46.87 65.36 -23.39
N GLU A 155 46.16 65.92 -22.42
CA GLU A 155 46.38 67.31 -21.96
C GLU A 155 47.79 67.51 -21.41
N LYS A 156 48.32 66.54 -20.65
CA LYS A 156 49.71 66.57 -20.17
C LYS A 156 50.73 66.54 -21.32
N LEU A 157 50.48 65.76 -22.37
CA LEU A 157 51.35 65.71 -23.54
C LEU A 157 51.30 66.99 -24.38
N LEU A 158 50.12 67.60 -24.53
CA LEU A 158 49.94 68.86 -25.24
C LEU A 158 50.57 70.05 -24.49
N GLY A 159 50.42 70.12 -23.16
CA GLY A 159 51.10 71.13 -22.34
C GLY A 159 52.63 71.04 -22.36
N ARG A 160 53.17 69.82 -22.51
CA ARG A 160 54.62 69.60 -22.67
C ARG A 160 55.14 69.98 -24.07
N GLY A 161 54.27 69.91 -25.09
CA GLY A 161 54.58 70.32 -26.46
C GLY A 161 54.62 71.84 -26.65
N THR A 162 53.79 72.59 -25.89
CA THR A 162 53.84 74.06 -25.85
C THR A 162 55.08 74.58 -25.12
N ASP A 163 55.54 73.88 -24.08
CA ASP A 163 56.79 74.23 -23.38
C ASP A 163 58.03 73.97 -24.24
N ALA A 164 58.03 72.93 -25.08
CA ALA A 164 59.13 72.64 -26.00
C ALA A 164 59.20 73.62 -27.19
N THR A 165 58.06 74.11 -27.69
CA THR A 165 58.02 75.09 -28.79
C THR A 165 58.36 76.51 -28.34
N LEU A 166 58.07 76.89 -27.09
CA LEU A 166 58.51 78.17 -26.51
C LEU A 166 60.00 78.19 -26.13
N ALA A 167 60.64 77.03 -25.96
CA ALA A 167 62.07 76.92 -25.72
C ALA A 167 62.91 77.07 -26.99
N GLU A 168 62.38 76.74 -28.18
CA GLU A 168 63.09 76.88 -29.46
C GLU A 168 62.98 78.29 -30.08
N THR A 169 62.05 79.13 -29.62
CA THR A 169 61.89 80.53 -30.12
C THR A 169 62.66 81.58 -29.31
N ASN A 170 63.44 81.19 -28.29
CA ASN A 170 64.24 82.09 -27.45
C ASN A 170 65.74 81.73 -27.50
N LEU A 171 66.28 81.59 -28.72
CA LEU A 171 67.72 81.56 -29.01
C LEU A 171 68.16 82.87 -29.68
#